data_AF-A0A1J5P4M3-F1
#
_entry.id   AF-A0A1J5P4M3-F1
#
_cell.length_a   1.000
_cell.length_b   1.000
_cell.length_c   1.000
_cell.angle_alpha   90.00
_cell.angle_beta   90.00
_cell.angle_gamma   90.00
#
_symmetry.space_group_name_H-M   'P 1'
#
loop_
_entity.id
_entity.type
_entity.pdbx_description
1 polymer ?
#
loop_
_entity_poly.entity_id
_entity_poly.type
_entity_poly.pdbx_seq_one_letter_code
_entity_poly.pdbx_strand_id
1 'polypeptide(L)'
;MSKTTTIATMLLAASCSASYAERAPNSLGADARIRSVLYNPVDVIRLDTNLRVNTAVELGDGEQITSVLLGDSKAYTVEVLSNKSTISIKPVVAGAWAGAGSSVR
;
A
#
# COMPACT_ATOMS: atom_id res chain seq x y z
N MET A 1 24.75 -40.06 -4.28
CA MET A 1 24.19 -38.88 -3.56
C MET A 1 23.89 -39.28 -2.13
N SER A 2 24.45 -38.58 -1.14
CA SER A 2 24.14 -38.85 0.27
C SER A 2 22.72 -38.36 0.59
N LYS A 3 21.97 -39.10 1.42
CA LYS A 3 20.63 -38.71 1.91
C LYS A 3 20.61 -37.28 2.50
N THR A 4 21.73 -36.85 3.10
CA THR A 4 21.92 -35.50 3.63
C THR A 4 21.92 -34.42 2.55
N THR A 5 22.51 -34.72 1.38
CA THR A 5 22.53 -33.79 0.24
C THR A 5 21.12 -33.57 -0.30
N THR A 6 20.31 -34.63 -0.40
CA THR A 6 18.93 -34.55 -0.92
C THR A 6 18.01 -33.72 -0.01
N ILE A 7 18.14 -33.85 1.31
CA ILE A 7 17.33 -33.08 2.28
C ILE A 7 17.70 -31.58 2.22
N ALA A 8 18.98 -31.26 2.10
CA ALA A 8 19.44 -29.88 1.98
C ALA A 8 18.91 -29.21 0.70
N THR A 9 18.88 -29.94 -0.44
CA THR A 9 18.32 -29.40 -1.69
C THR A 9 16.81 -29.20 -1.62
N MET A 10 16.09 -30.09 -0.93
CA MET A 10 14.63 -29.97 -0.76
C MET A 10 14.25 -28.81 0.16
N LEU A 11 15.03 -28.55 1.21
CA LEU A 11 14.80 -27.44 2.14
C LEU A 11 15.06 -26.06 1.49
N LEU A 12 16.06 -25.97 0.59
CA LEU A 12 16.40 -24.73 -0.12
C LEU A 12 15.39 -24.39 -1.23
N ALA A 13 14.77 -25.41 -1.85
CA ALA A 13 13.70 -25.19 -2.82
C ALA A 13 12.40 -24.69 -2.18
N ALA A 14 12.14 -25.04 -0.91
CA ALA A 14 10.94 -24.63 -0.18
C ALA A 14 10.96 -23.16 0.28
N SER A 15 12.10 -22.49 0.27
CA SER A 15 12.24 -21.08 0.67
C SER A 15 11.94 -20.06 -0.44
N CYS A 16 11.51 -20.49 -1.63
CA CYS A 16 11.17 -19.58 -2.71
C CYS A 16 9.74 -19.04 -2.53
N SER A 17 9.58 -18.03 -1.68
CA SER A 17 8.31 -17.32 -1.50
C SER A 17 8.04 -16.37 -2.67
N ALA A 18 6.82 -16.41 -3.22
CA ALA A 18 6.38 -15.46 -4.25
C ALA A 18 6.43 -14.02 -3.68
N SER A 19 7.20 -13.16 -4.34
CA SER A 19 7.23 -11.73 -4.02
C SER A 19 6.10 -11.03 -4.80
N TYR A 20 5.12 -10.50 -4.09
CA TYR A 20 4.09 -9.63 -4.66
C TYR A 20 4.52 -8.18 -4.51
N ALA A 21 4.33 -7.37 -5.56
CA ALA A 21 4.56 -5.93 -5.48
C ALA A 21 3.48 -5.24 -4.63
N GLU A 22 2.24 -5.74 -4.62
CA GLU A 22 1.20 -5.21 -3.75
C GLU A 22 1.37 -5.73 -2.32
N ARG A 23 1.45 -4.80 -1.36
CA ARG A 23 1.44 -5.10 0.07
C ARG A 23 0.22 -4.50 0.74
N ALA A 24 -0.60 -5.37 1.31
CA ALA A 24 -1.76 -4.94 2.08
C ALA A 24 -1.34 -4.38 3.45
N PRO A 25 -1.87 -3.20 3.84
CA PRO A 25 -1.71 -2.69 5.21
C PRO A 25 -2.37 -3.59 6.25
N ASN A 26 -1.76 -3.70 7.43
CA ASN A 26 -2.28 -4.46 8.56
C ASN A 26 -3.17 -3.57 9.43
N SER A 27 -4.28 -4.10 9.95
CA SER A 27 -5.14 -3.34 10.87
C SER A 27 -4.44 -3.07 12.20
N LEU A 28 -4.59 -1.84 12.70
CA LEU A 28 -4.04 -1.38 13.96
C LEU A 28 -5.14 -1.38 15.04
N GLY A 29 -5.29 -2.51 15.73
CA GLY A 29 -6.18 -2.63 16.89
C GLY A 29 -7.64 -2.94 16.53
N ALA A 30 -8.59 -2.26 17.20
CA ALA A 30 -10.01 -2.61 17.17
C ALA A 30 -10.77 -2.07 15.94
N ASP A 31 -10.32 -0.94 15.35
CA ASP A 31 -10.94 -0.38 14.15
C ASP A 31 -10.19 -0.87 12.90
N ALA A 32 -10.85 -1.73 12.12
CA ALA A 32 -10.31 -2.32 10.90
C ALA A 32 -9.90 -1.30 9.83
N ARG A 33 -10.39 -0.05 9.91
CA ARG A 33 -10.10 1.00 8.94
C ARG A 33 -8.75 1.68 9.19
N ILE A 34 -8.27 1.64 10.44
CA ILE A 34 -6.94 2.15 10.77
C ILE A 34 -5.96 1.04 10.44
N ARG A 35 -5.06 1.30 9.49
CA ARG A 35 -4.09 0.31 9.02
C ARG A 35 -2.69 0.91 8.94
N SER A 36 -1.68 0.10 9.16
CA SER A 36 -0.27 0.47 9.06
C SER A 36 0.53 -0.53 8.24
N VAL A 37 1.61 -0.05 7.63
CA VAL A 37 2.56 -0.86 6.87
C VAL A 37 3.95 -0.28 7.06
N LEU A 38 4.96 -1.15 7.23
CA LEU A 38 6.34 -0.70 7.26
C LEU A 38 6.80 -0.36 5.85
N TYR A 39 7.41 0.81 5.69
CA TYR A 39 7.92 1.27 4.42
C TYR A 39 8.91 0.27 3.79
N ASN A 40 8.78 0.08 2.49
CA ASN A 40 9.74 -0.61 1.64
C ASN A 40 9.67 0.04 0.25
N PRO A 41 10.83 0.40 -0.35
CA PRO A 41 10.87 1.16 -1.60
C PRO A 41 10.21 0.48 -2.82
N VAL A 42 9.96 -0.84 -2.77
CA VAL A 42 9.33 -1.57 -3.87
C VAL A 42 7.85 -1.89 -3.65
N ASP A 43 7.30 -1.52 -2.50
CA ASP A 43 5.92 -1.86 -2.15
C ASP A 43 4.92 -0.93 -2.85
N VAL A 44 3.85 -1.52 -3.37
CA VAL A 44 2.65 -0.83 -3.83
C VAL A 44 1.58 -1.03 -2.77
N ILE A 45 1.06 0.07 -2.23
CA ILE A 45 0.05 0.04 -1.18
C ILE A 45 -1.32 0.39 -1.76
N ARG A 46 -2.28 -0.54 -1.64
CA ARG A 46 -3.68 -0.29 -2.02
C ARG A 46 -4.41 0.45 -0.90
N LEU A 47 -5.01 1.58 -1.24
CA LEU A 47 -5.85 2.37 -0.34
C LEU A 47 -7.32 2.28 -0.77
N ASP A 48 -8.15 1.73 0.12
CA ASP A 48 -9.59 1.67 -0.07
C ASP A 48 -10.22 2.97 0.44
N THR A 49 -10.75 3.76 -0.48
CA THR A 49 -11.43 5.03 -0.16
C THR A 49 -12.93 4.88 -0.36
N ASN A 50 -13.70 5.66 0.40
CA ASN A 50 -15.16 5.66 0.33
C ASN A 50 -15.67 7.06 -0.02
N LEU A 51 -16.70 7.13 -0.86
CA LEU A 51 -17.31 8.40 -1.24
C LEU A 51 -17.73 9.18 0.01
N ARG A 52 -17.46 10.49 0.03
CA ARG A 52 -17.77 11.41 1.14
C ARG A 52 -16.97 11.15 2.44
N VAL A 53 -16.04 10.20 2.45
CA VAL A 53 -15.16 9.92 3.58
C VAL A 53 -13.75 10.42 3.27
N ASN A 54 -13.14 11.11 4.21
CA ASN A 54 -11.74 11.50 4.10
C ASN A 54 -10.82 10.37 4.56
N THR A 55 -9.80 10.07 3.78
CA THR A 55 -8.75 9.10 4.14
C THR A 55 -7.45 9.85 4.39
N ALA A 56 -6.84 9.64 5.54
CA ALA A 56 -5.54 10.22 5.87
C ALA A 56 -4.45 9.15 5.72
N VAL A 57 -3.32 9.53 5.11
CA VAL A 57 -2.09 8.74 5.09
C VAL A 57 -1.03 9.53 5.84
N GLU A 58 -0.46 8.94 6.88
CA GLU A 58 0.56 9.55 7.71
C GLU A 58 1.88 8.80 7.53
N LEU A 59 2.96 9.53 7.28
CA LEU A 59 4.31 9.00 7.22
C LEU A 59 4.87 8.78 8.62
N GLY A 60 5.92 7.98 8.73
CA GLY A 60 6.60 7.73 9.99
C GLY A 60 7.30 8.99 10.54
N ASP A 61 7.74 8.91 11.79
CA ASP A 61 8.43 10.01 12.45
C ASP A 61 9.69 10.43 11.67
N GLY A 62 9.80 11.72 11.38
CA GLY A 62 10.92 12.30 10.64
C GLY A 62 10.81 12.20 9.12
N GLU A 63 9.79 11.52 8.59
CA GLU A 63 9.53 11.45 7.15
C GLU A 63 8.69 12.66 6.69
N GLN A 64 8.94 13.11 5.46
CA GLN A 64 8.28 14.28 4.89
C GLN A 64 7.89 14.07 3.42
N ILE A 65 6.71 14.56 3.08
CA ILE A 65 6.14 14.55 1.74
C ILE A 65 6.75 15.71 0.96
N THR A 66 7.51 15.37 -0.07
CA THR A 66 8.11 16.37 -0.98
C THR A 66 7.21 16.68 -2.15
N SER A 67 6.58 15.65 -2.73
CA SER A 67 5.69 15.78 -3.87
C SER A 67 4.67 14.64 -3.90
N VAL A 68 3.56 14.89 -4.59
CA VAL A 68 2.51 13.90 -4.84
C VAL A 68 2.13 13.98 -6.31
N LEU A 69 2.08 12.82 -6.97
CA LEU A 69 1.56 12.71 -8.33
C LEU A 69 0.23 11.96 -8.27
N LEU A 70 -0.77 12.50 -8.96
CA LEU A 70 -2.12 11.95 -8.97
C LEU A 70 -2.54 11.66 -10.41
N GLY A 71 -2.95 10.42 -10.69
CA GLY A 71 -3.39 10.01 -12.02
C GLY A 71 -4.76 10.57 -12.40
N ASP A 72 -5.76 10.41 -11.53
CA ASP A 72 -7.13 10.89 -11.76
C ASP A 72 -7.50 12.04 -10.81
N SER A 73 -7.06 13.25 -11.17
CA SER A 73 -7.35 14.46 -10.41
C SER A 73 -8.81 14.94 -10.51
N LYS A 74 -9.60 14.36 -11.42
CA LYS A 74 -11.04 14.66 -11.51
C LYS A 74 -11.84 13.81 -10.53
N ALA A 75 -11.36 12.61 -10.21
CA ALA A 75 -12.03 11.69 -9.33
C ALA A 75 -11.62 11.83 -7.84
N TYR A 76 -10.47 12.47 -7.57
CA TYR A 76 -9.95 12.66 -6.22
C TYR A 76 -9.49 14.09 -5.94
N THR A 77 -9.79 14.55 -4.73
CA THR A 77 -9.12 15.70 -4.11
C THR A 77 -8.01 15.18 -3.20
N VAL A 78 -6.80 15.70 -3.38
CA VAL A 78 -5.62 15.33 -2.60
C VAL A 78 -4.94 16.59 -2.08
N GLU A 79 -4.64 16.61 -0.78
CA GLU A 79 -4.01 17.75 -0.11
C GLU A 79 -2.92 17.24 0.84
N VAL A 80 -1.73 17.84 0.77
CA VAL A 80 -0.67 17.63 1.76
C VAL A 80 -0.91 18.62 2.90
N LEU A 81 -1.02 18.12 4.13
CA LEU A 81 -1.25 18.96 5.30
C LEU A 81 -0.04 19.83 5.61
N SER A 82 -0.24 20.90 6.40
CA SER A 82 0.82 21.86 6.74
C SER A 82 2.01 21.24 7.49
N ASN A 83 1.82 20.09 8.16
CA ASN A 83 2.88 19.34 8.83
C ASN A 83 3.83 18.61 7.87
N LYS A 84 3.46 18.50 6.58
CA LYS A 84 4.18 17.78 5.52
C LYS A 84 4.39 16.29 5.75
N SER A 85 3.83 15.69 6.80
CA SER A 85 3.90 14.24 7.03
C SER A 85 2.55 13.54 6.76
N THR A 86 1.48 14.29 6.52
CA THR A 86 0.14 13.72 6.29
C THR A 86 -0.43 14.15 4.94
N ILE A 87 -1.07 13.19 4.24
CA ILE A 87 -1.85 13.40 3.02
C ILE A 87 -3.32 13.16 3.33
N SER A 88 -4.18 14.10 2.93
CA SER A 88 -5.63 13.96 2.91
C SER A 88 -6.07 13.54 1.51
N ILE A 89 -6.85 12.45 1.41
CA ILE A 89 -7.36 11.89 0.16
C ILE A 89 -8.87 11.76 0.28
N LYS A 90 -9.59 12.42 -0.63
CA LYS A 90 -11.05 12.39 -0.68
C LYS A 90 -11.55 12.08 -2.10
N PRO A 91 -12.27 10.97 -2.31
CA PRO A 91 -12.93 10.72 -3.58
C PRO A 91 -14.11 11.69 -3.75
N VAL A 92 -14.21 12.29 -4.95
CA VAL A 92 -15.31 13.19 -5.35
C VAL A 92 -16.29 12.52 -6.31
N VAL A 93 -15.86 11.44 -6.98
CA VAL A 93 -16.68 10.62 -7.87
C VAL A 93 -16.88 9.22 -7.27
N ALA A 94 -18.09 8.67 -7.42
CA ALA A 94 -18.40 7.31 -6.97
C ALA A 94 -17.62 6.27 -7.79
N GLY A 95 -17.05 5.26 -7.13
CA GLY A 95 -16.32 4.17 -7.81
C GLY A 95 -15.00 4.61 -8.46
N ALA A 96 -14.45 5.74 -8.03
CA ALA A 96 -13.15 6.22 -8.50
C ALA A 96 -12.04 5.17 -8.29
N TRP A 97 -11.12 5.08 -9.25
CA TRP A 97 -9.90 4.28 -9.16
C TRP A 97 -8.75 5.01 -9.85
N ALA A 98 -7.62 5.17 -9.16
CA ALA A 98 -6.46 5.92 -9.65
C ALA A 98 -5.18 5.08 -9.84
N GLY A 99 -5.25 3.75 -9.67
CA GLY A 99 -4.09 2.86 -9.82
C GLY A 99 -3.84 2.41 -11.26
N ALA A 100 -2.62 1.95 -11.54
CA ALA A 100 -2.29 1.30 -12.80
C ALA A 100 -3.13 0.01 -12.94
N GLY A 101 -4.01 -0.03 -13.94
CA GLY A 101 -5.04 -1.05 -14.06
C GLY A 101 -4.47 -2.47 -14.09
N SER A 102 -4.99 -3.33 -13.21
CA SER A 102 -5.25 -4.71 -13.62
C SER A 102 -6.70 -4.75 -14.10
N SER A 103 -6.86 -4.88 -15.40
CA SER A 103 -8.11 -5.31 -16.00
C SER A 103 -8.48 -6.66 -15.38
N VAL A 104 -9.46 -6.65 -14.48
CA VAL A 104 -10.20 -7.85 -14.12
C VAL A 104 -11.53 -7.73 -14.84
N ARG A 105 -11.73 -8.70 -15.74
CA ARG A 105 -12.89 -8.86 -16.61
C ARG A 105 -14.21 -8.81 -15.86
#